data_AF-A0A1Y1ZSX3-F1
#
_entry.id   AF-A0A1Y1ZSX3-F1
#
_cell.length_a   1.000
_cell.length_b   1.000
_cell.length_c   1.000
_cell.angle_alpha   90.00
_cell.angle_beta   90.00
_cell.angle_gamma   90.00
#
_symmetry.space_group_name_H-M   'P 1'
#
loop_
_entity.id
_entity.type
_entity.pdbx_description
1 polymer ?
#
loop_
_entity_poly.entity_id
_entity_poly.type
_entity_poly.pdbx_seq_one_letter_code
_entity_poly.pdbx_strand_id
1 'polypeptide(L)'
;TPGVLFVASRIHQQNDNSPNRLTPEKLCDWYENIHIQQVVALSGIPSAARYEALPIPSPSSAHPEPLSSNPPSPSPPSSTSSPLTQPKYNAQDEPFSNQAPWLTVYEMPDLEFRSSKEFKGLDGQSEPERGLLEGVFRRARFDTRFYEEVGRWEGEGGRGSPAPFLLTAALAPSDDADFNAWYQSEHFLLLSRIPGFRRTR
;
A
#
# COMPACT_ATOMS: atom_id res chain seq x y z
N THR A 1 11.54 -6.79 -16.68
CA THR A 1 11.16 -5.36 -16.56
C THR A 1 11.08 -4.97 -15.10
N PRO A 2 11.29 -3.70 -14.71
CA PRO A 2 11.21 -3.31 -13.31
C PRO A 2 9.77 -3.44 -12.78
N GLY A 3 9.66 -3.66 -11.48
CA GLY A 3 8.38 -3.78 -10.81
C GLY A 3 8.52 -3.93 -9.32
N VAL A 4 7.45 -4.39 -8.68
CA VAL A 4 7.40 -4.63 -7.23
C VAL A 4 6.72 -5.95 -6.91
N LEU A 5 7.21 -6.60 -5.86
CA LEU A 5 6.52 -7.69 -5.18
C LEU A 5 5.77 -7.10 -3.98
N PHE A 6 4.44 -7.24 -4.02
CA PHE A 6 3.51 -6.71 -3.04
C PHE A 6 2.97 -7.85 -2.18
N VAL A 7 3.15 -7.78 -0.86
CA VAL A 7 2.74 -8.82 0.08
C VAL A 7 1.91 -8.21 1.20
N ALA A 8 0.59 -8.39 1.12
CA ALA A 8 -0.31 -8.06 2.22
C ALA A 8 -0.42 -9.26 3.17
N SER A 9 -0.41 -9.02 4.47
CA SER A 9 -0.40 -10.10 5.47
C SER A 9 -1.36 -9.85 6.63
N ARG A 10 -1.88 -10.96 7.17
CA ARG A 10 -2.89 -11.00 8.24
C ARG A 10 -2.86 -12.31 9.01
N ILE A 11 -3.33 -12.29 10.25
CA ILE A 11 -3.48 -13.49 11.08
C ILE A 11 -4.87 -14.10 10.85
N HIS A 12 -4.94 -15.39 10.53
CA HIS A 12 -6.18 -16.10 10.18
C HIS A 12 -7.08 -16.38 11.40
N GLN A 13 -6.52 -16.39 12.61
CA GLN A 13 -7.19 -16.86 13.84
C GLN A 13 -7.13 -15.81 14.96
N GLN A 14 -7.59 -14.58 14.70
CA GLN A 14 -7.59 -13.51 15.72
C GLN A 14 -8.37 -13.88 16.99
N ASN A 15 -9.37 -14.76 16.88
CA ASN A 15 -10.24 -15.20 17.99
C ASN A 15 -9.81 -16.52 18.65
N ASP A 16 -8.63 -17.07 18.30
CA ASP A 16 -8.09 -18.25 18.96
C ASP A 16 -7.42 -17.86 20.29
N ASN A 17 -7.90 -18.45 21.39
CA ASN A 17 -7.34 -18.27 22.73
C ASN A 17 -6.30 -19.36 23.07
N SER A 18 -5.83 -20.14 22.10
CA SER A 18 -4.80 -21.14 22.34
C SER A 18 -3.49 -20.47 22.83
N PRO A 19 -2.78 -21.10 23.77
CA PRO A 19 -1.49 -20.57 24.26
C PRO A 19 -0.42 -20.49 23.16
N ASN A 20 -0.62 -21.24 22.06
CA ASN A 20 0.28 -21.26 20.90
C ASN A 20 -0.18 -20.33 19.77
N ARG A 21 -1.15 -19.44 19.98
CA ARG A 21 -1.61 -18.52 18.93
C ARG A 21 -0.47 -17.65 18.40
N LEU A 22 -0.53 -17.38 17.10
CA LEU A 22 0.31 -16.38 16.47
C LEU A 22 -0.21 -15.00 16.89
N THR A 23 0.66 -14.18 17.49
CA THR A 23 0.32 -12.80 17.85
C THR A 23 0.89 -11.84 16.80
N PRO A 24 0.36 -10.60 16.69
CA PRO A 24 0.96 -9.55 15.85
C PRO A 24 2.45 -9.39 16.10
N GLU A 25 2.89 -9.38 17.36
CA GLU A 25 4.29 -9.17 17.75
C GLU A 25 5.17 -10.31 17.24
N LYS A 26 4.73 -11.56 17.39
CA LYS A 26 5.47 -12.73 16.89
C LYS A 26 5.54 -12.75 15.36
N LEU A 27 4.45 -12.37 14.69
CA LEU A 27 4.43 -12.28 13.23
C LEU A 27 5.37 -11.18 12.74
N CYS A 28 5.30 -9.98 13.32
CA CYS A 28 6.13 -8.85 12.94
C CYS A 28 7.61 -9.11 13.24
N ASP A 29 7.95 -9.65 14.41
CA ASP A 29 9.33 -10.01 14.77
C ASP A 29 9.93 -10.99 13.77
N TRP A 30 9.24 -12.09 13.48
CA TRP A 30 9.69 -13.03 12.44
C TRP A 30 9.82 -12.36 11.07
N TYR A 31 8.83 -11.57 10.67
CA TYR A 31 8.81 -11.00 9.32
C TYR A 31 9.93 -9.98 9.12
N GLU A 32 10.17 -9.12 10.11
CA GLU A 32 11.11 -8.01 10.04
C GLU A 32 12.55 -8.45 10.27
N ASN A 33 12.76 -9.33 11.26
CA ASN A 33 14.11 -9.72 11.69
C ASN A 33 14.62 -10.99 10.98
N ILE A 34 13.75 -11.77 10.33
CA ILE A 34 14.13 -13.00 9.64
C ILE A 34 13.72 -12.94 8.17
N HIS A 35 12.41 -12.89 7.88
CA HIS A 35 11.92 -13.11 6.52
C HIS A 35 12.37 -12.03 5.53
N ILE A 36 12.19 -10.74 5.87
CA ILE A 36 12.64 -9.63 5.01
C ILE A 36 14.14 -9.73 4.75
N GLN A 37 14.93 -10.06 5.78
CA GLN A 37 16.39 -10.18 5.65
C GLN A 37 16.79 -11.29 4.66
N GLN A 38 16.11 -12.43 4.71
CA GLN A 38 16.32 -13.52 3.75
C GLN A 38 15.94 -13.11 2.32
N VAL A 39 14.83 -12.38 2.17
CA VAL A 39 14.35 -11.94 0.85
C VAL A 39 15.27 -10.88 0.24
N VAL A 40 15.72 -9.89 1.01
CA VAL A 40 16.62 -8.83 0.50
C VAL A 40 18.08 -9.27 0.34
N ALA A 41 18.44 -10.43 0.88
CA ALA A 41 19.73 -11.05 0.62
C ALA A 41 19.82 -11.68 -0.79
N LEU A 42 18.68 -11.84 -1.48
CA LEU A 42 18.66 -12.33 -2.85
C LEU A 42 19.21 -11.29 -3.83
N SER A 43 19.87 -11.78 -4.89
CA SER A 43 20.51 -10.93 -5.89
C SER A 43 19.53 -10.02 -6.65
N GLY A 44 18.27 -10.45 -6.82
CA GLY A 44 17.24 -9.73 -7.57
C GLY A 44 16.28 -8.87 -6.74
N ILE A 45 16.47 -8.76 -5.42
CA ILE A 45 15.57 -7.99 -4.54
C ILE A 45 16.40 -7.06 -3.63
N PRO A 46 16.76 -5.86 -4.10
CA PRO A 46 17.74 -5.02 -3.41
C PRO A 46 17.19 -4.32 -2.15
N SER A 47 15.86 -4.20 -1.99
CA SER A 47 15.28 -3.54 -0.82
C SER A 47 13.81 -3.90 -0.60
N ALA A 48 13.35 -3.62 0.62
CA ALA A 48 11.96 -3.78 1.04
C ALA A 48 11.52 -2.59 1.90
N ALA A 49 10.22 -2.32 1.90
CA ALA A 49 9.56 -1.43 2.85
C ALA A 49 8.34 -2.12 3.43
N ARG A 50 8.15 -2.02 4.74
CA ARG A 50 7.00 -2.57 5.45
C ARG A 50 6.18 -1.45 6.07
N TYR A 51 4.87 -1.59 5.98
CA TYR A 51 3.87 -0.62 6.40
C TYR A 51 2.81 -1.31 7.24
N GLU A 52 2.32 -0.59 8.24
CA GLU A 52 1.12 -0.95 9.00
C GLU A 52 -0.01 0.01 8.65
N ALA A 53 -1.22 -0.53 8.53
CA ALA A 53 -2.42 0.21 8.25
C ALA A 53 -2.72 1.18 9.39
N LEU A 54 -2.98 2.45 9.04
CA LEU A 54 -3.51 3.40 10.00
C LEU A 54 -5.00 3.14 10.23
N PRO A 55 -5.50 3.30 11.47
CA PRO A 55 -6.93 3.29 11.71
C PRO A 55 -7.59 4.43 10.93
N ILE A 56 -8.68 4.13 10.24
CA ILE A 56 -9.47 5.18 9.58
C ILE A 56 -10.09 6.04 10.68
N PRO A 57 -9.90 7.37 10.66
CA PRO A 57 -10.60 8.25 11.57
C PRO A 57 -12.10 8.08 11.36
N SER A 58 -12.85 7.79 12.43
CA SER A 58 -14.31 7.80 12.38
C SER A 58 -14.79 9.17 11.85
N PRO A 59 -15.82 9.22 10.97
CA PRO A 59 -16.28 10.47 10.35
C PRO A 59 -16.78 11.53 11.35
N SER A 60 -16.89 11.19 12.64
CA SER A 60 -17.36 12.08 13.70
C SER A 60 -16.35 13.15 14.14
N SER A 61 -15.08 13.11 13.73
CA SER A 61 -14.04 13.99 14.27
C SER A 61 -13.63 15.16 13.38
N ALA A 62 -14.22 15.31 12.19
CA ALA A 62 -13.79 16.30 11.19
C ALA A 62 -14.80 17.43 10.93
N HIS A 63 -15.65 17.78 11.91
CA HIS A 63 -16.37 19.06 11.86
C HIS A 63 -15.55 20.12 12.62
N PRO A 64 -14.82 21.02 11.93
CA PRO A 64 -14.46 22.28 12.53
C PRO A 64 -15.76 23.07 12.77
N GLU A 65 -15.99 23.42 14.04
CA GLU A 65 -16.96 24.44 14.48
C GLU A 65 -16.94 25.64 13.51
N PRO A 66 -18.10 26.09 12.97
CA PRO A 66 -18.12 27.29 12.15
C PRO A 66 -17.82 28.50 13.04
N LEU A 67 -16.63 29.08 12.87
CA LEU A 67 -16.29 30.40 13.39
C LEU A 67 -17.32 31.41 12.87
N SER A 68 -18.22 31.78 13.77
CA SER A 68 -19.20 32.84 13.62
C SER A 68 -18.49 34.21 13.47
N SER A 69 -19.11 35.07 12.66
CA SER A 69 -18.95 36.53 12.49
C SER A 69 -17.90 37.06 11.50
N ASN A 70 -18.35 37.50 10.31
CA ASN A 70 -18.32 38.92 9.87
C ASN A 70 -18.95 39.18 8.46
N PRO A 71 -19.31 40.44 8.10
CA PRO A 71 -20.52 40.84 7.33
C PRO A 71 -20.33 41.03 5.79
N PRO A 72 -21.37 41.41 5.00
CA PRO A 72 -21.44 41.15 3.56
C PRO A 72 -20.99 42.34 2.69
N SER A 73 -20.36 42.06 1.53
CA SER A 73 -20.43 42.80 0.24
C SER A 73 -19.34 42.34 -0.76
N PRO A 74 -19.41 42.68 -2.06
CA PRO A 74 -20.36 42.22 -3.07
C PRO A 74 -19.66 41.40 -4.19
N SER A 75 -20.44 40.62 -4.95
CA SER A 75 -19.97 39.71 -5.99
C SER A 75 -19.36 40.37 -7.24
N PRO A 76 -18.44 39.69 -7.95
CA PRO A 76 -18.36 39.72 -9.42
C PRO A 76 -18.48 38.30 -10.05
N PRO A 77 -18.60 38.18 -11.38
CA PRO A 77 -19.54 37.24 -12.00
C PRO A 77 -18.98 35.86 -12.34
N SER A 78 -19.90 34.89 -12.24
CA SER A 78 -20.07 33.65 -13.01
C SER A 78 -18.89 33.18 -13.86
N SER A 79 -18.04 32.35 -13.26
CA SER A 79 -17.22 31.38 -13.99
C SER A 79 -17.80 30.00 -13.72
N THR A 80 -18.43 29.42 -14.74
CA THR A 80 -19.03 28.08 -14.69
C THR A 80 -17.93 27.02 -14.62
N SER A 81 -17.39 26.77 -13.43
CA SER A 81 -16.67 25.53 -13.14
C SER A 81 -17.69 24.51 -12.66
N SER A 82 -17.87 23.45 -13.44
CA SER A 82 -18.58 22.26 -13.00
C SER A 82 -17.96 21.79 -11.68
N PRO A 83 -18.74 21.61 -10.60
CA PRO A 83 -18.18 21.09 -9.36
C PRO A 83 -17.69 19.66 -9.64
N LEU A 84 -16.39 19.43 -9.45
CA LEU A 84 -15.87 18.07 -9.29
C LEU A 84 -16.69 17.42 -8.18
N THR A 85 -17.57 16.51 -8.57
CA THR A 85 -18.29 15.67 -7.61
C THR A 85 -17.21 14.83 -6.97
N GLN A 86 -16.89 15.12 -5.71
CA GLN A 86 -16.02 14.24 -4.92
C GLN A 86 -16.60 12.83 -5.02
N PRO A 87 -15.79 11.80 -5.34
CA PRO A 87 -16.27 10.44 -5.29
C PRO A 87 -16.82 10.20 -3.88
N LYS A 88 -18.10 9.87 -3.80
CA LYS A 88 -18.72 9.47 -2.54
C LYS A 88 -18.03 8.17 -2.12
N TYR A 89 -17.05 8.27 -1.23
CA TYR A 89 -16.61 7.13 -0.45
C TYR A 89 -17.85 6.61 0.27
N ASN A 90 -18.38 5.48 -0.17
CA ASN A 90 -19.38 4.78 0.62
C ASN A 90 -18.64 4.26 1.85
N ALA A 91 -18.85 4.91 3.00
CA ALA A 91 -18.31 4.52 4.30
C ALA A 91 -18.74 3.10 4.78
N GLN A 92 -19.41 2.32 3.92
CA GLN A 92 -19.80 0.93 4.13
C GLN A 92 -18.79 -0.06 3.53
N ASP A 93 -17.91 0.38 2.62
CA ASP A 93 -16.85 -0.47 2.09
C ASP A 93 -15.61 -0.33 2.97
N GLU A 94 -15.46 -1.26 3.93
CA GLU A 94 -14.26 -1.38 4.75
C GLU A 94 -13.02 -1.53 3.86
N PRO A 95 -11.99 -0.66 3.97
CA PRO A 95 -10.82 -0.77 3.12
C PRO A 95 -10.09 -2.08 3.38
N PHE A 96 -9.45 -2.60 2.34
CA PHE A 96 -8.70 -3.85 2.42
C PHE A 96 -7.64 -3.85 3.53
N SER A 97 -7.09 -2.69 3.87
CA SER A 97 -6.14 -2.49 4.97
C SER A 97 -6.69 -2.89 6.34
N ASN A 98 -8.01 -2.86 6.56
CA ASN A 98 -8.62 -3.34 7.80
C ASN A 98 -8.63 -4.87 7.89
N GLN A 99 -8.62 -5.55 6.75
CA GLN A 99 -8.56 -7.01 6.68
C GLN A 99 -7.11 -7.52 6.68
N ALA A 100 -6.18 -6.76 6.08
CA ALA A 100 -4.77 -7.07 5.99
C ALA A 100 -3.92 -5.88 6.48
N PRO A 101 -3.66 -5.79 7.79
CA PRO A 101 -3.09 -4.59 8.39
C PRO A 101 -1.62 -4.38 8.08
N TRP A 102 -0.88 -5.40 7.63
CA TRP A 102 0.53 -5.24 7.27
C TRP A 102 0.76 -5.44 5.79
N LEU A 103 1.53 -4.53 5.20
CA LEU A 103 1.94 -4.55 3.80
C LEU A 103 3.46 -4.49 3.70
N THR A 104 4.06 -5.41 2.95
CA THR A 104 5.47 -5.31 2.55
C THR A 104 5.57 -5.14 1.03
N VAL A 105 6.38 -4.19 0.59
CA VAL A 105 6.69 -3.94 -0.81
C VAL A 105 8.19 -4.18 -1.01
N TYR A 106 8.52 -5.12 -1.90
CA TYR A 106 9.89 -5.42 -2.29
C TYR A 106 10.15 -4.85 -3.68
N GLU A 107 11.25 -4.12 -3.84
CA GLU A 107 11.68 -3.60 -5.14
C GLU A 107 12.21 -4.77 -5.99
N MET A 108 11.81 -4.83 -7.26
CA MET A 108 12.29 -5.84 -8.21
C MET A 108 12.81 -5.15 -9.47
N PRO A 109 14.15 -4.96 -9.61
CA PRO A 109 14.74 -4.36 -10.82
C PRO A 109 14.42 -5.14 -12.09
N ASP A 110 14.23 -6.46 -11.95
CA ASP A 110 13.76 -7.33 -13.01
C ASP A 110 12.74 -8.35 -12.50
N LEU A 111 11.48 -8.19 -12.91
CA LEU A 111 10.38 -9.10 -12.58
C LEU A 111 10.61 -10.52 -13.09
N GLU A 112 11.40 -10.73 -14.13
CA GLU A 112 11.74 -12.08 -14.60
C GLU A 112 12.56 -12.87 -13.58
N PHE A 113 13.20 -12.18 -12.61
CA PHE A 113 13.87 -12.82 -11.48
C PHE A 113 12.96 -13.77 -10.69
N ARG A 114 11.64 -13.52 -10.65
CA ARG A 114 10.66 -14.41 -10.00
C ARG A 114 10.64 -15.83 -10.57
N SER A 115 11.10 -15.99 -11.82
CA SER A 115 11.17 -17.27 -12.53
C SER A 115 12.47 -18.03 -12.25
N SER A 116 13.46 -17.38 -11.63
CA SER A 116 14.79 -17.94 -11.34
C SER A 116 14.75 -19.06 -10.30
N LYS A 117 15.79 -19.89 -10.29
CA LYS A 117 15.96 -20.93 -9.25
C LYS A 117 16.18 -20.32 -7.87
N GLU A 118 16.90 -19.20 -7.81
CA GLU A 118 17.20 -18.48 -6.57
C GLU A 118 15.91 -17.99 -5.90
N PHE A 119 15.05 -17.28 -6.64
CA PHE A 119 13.78 -16.79 -6.09
C PHE A 119 12.84 -17.93 -5.67
N LYS A 120 12.76 -19.00 -6.46
CA LYS A 120 11.93 -20.17 -6.14
C LYS A 120 12.46 -21.01 -4.98
N GLY A 121 13.72 -20.81 -4.58
CA GLY A 121 14.34 -21.48 -3.45
C GLY A 121 14.13 -20.80 -2.10
N LEU A 122 13.43 -19.66 -2.05
CA LEU A 122 13.04 -19.01 -0.79
C LEU A 122 12.05 -19.87 0.02
N ASP A 123 12.25 -19.95 1.33
CA ASP A 123 11.27 -20.52 2.24
C ASP A 123 9.95 -19.72 2.21
N GLY A 124 8.84 -20.44 2.03
CA GLY A 124 7.54 -19.87 1.66
C GLY A 124 7.19 -20.08 0.17
N GLN A 125 8.17 -20.44 -0.66
CA GLN A 125 8.00 -21.10 -1.97
C GLN A 125 8.37 -22.61 -1.88
N SER A 126 9.31 -22.97 -0.99
CA SER A 126 9.64 -24.33 -0.54
C SER A 126 9.07 -24.66 0.85
N GLU A 127 9.04 -25.95 1.22
CA GLU A 127 8.56 -26.43 2.54
C GLU A 127 9.42 -25.85 3.68
N PRO A 128 8.89 -24.95 4.52
CA PRO A 128 9.64 -24.28 5.58
C PRO A 128 10.07 -25.26 6.69
N GLU A 129 11.05 -24.86 7.52
CA GLU A 129 11.33 -25.58 8.76
C GLU A 129 10.05 -25.79 9.58
N ARG A 130 9.87 -27.00 10.12
CA ARG A 130 8.61 -27.49 10.71
C ARG A 130 8.02 -26.55 11.78
N GLY A 131 8.88 -25.89 12.57
CA GLY A 131 8.46 -24.90 13.57
C GLY A 131 7.93 -23.59 12.97
N LEU A 132 8.53 -23.11 11.88
CA LEU A 132 8.07 -21.92 11.14
C LEU A 132 6.75 -22.20 10.41
N LEU A 133 6.65 -23.40 9.82
CA LEU A 133 5.46 -23.86 9.09
C LEU A 133 4.23 -23.92 10.02
N GLU A 134 4.37 -24.52 11.20
CA GLU A 134 3.27 -24.65 12.18
C GLU A 134 2.98 -23.36 12.96
N GLY A 135 4.01 -22.52 13.17
CA GLY A 135 3.90 -21.27 13.92
C GLY A 135 3.35 -20.10 13.12
N VAL A 136 3.92 -19.83 11.93
CA VAL A 136 3.61 -18.64 11.14
C VAL A 136 2.77 -18.99 9.91
N PHE A 137 3.27 -19.85 9.02
CA PHE A 137 2.64 -20.06 7.71
C PHE A 137 1.23 -20.68 7.77
N ARG A 138 0.94 -21.51 8.77
CA ARG A 138 -0.43 -22.05 8.98
C ARG A 138 -1.39 -21.06 9.64
N ARG A 139 -0.88 -20.02 10.29
CA ARG A 139 -1.66 -19.11 11.14
C ARG A 139 -1.74 -17.69 10.59
N ALA A 140 -0.89 -17.36 9.62
CA ALA A 140 -0.94 -16.13 8.84
C ALA A 140 -1.32 -16.44 7.38
N ARG A 141 -1.93 -15.45 6.73
CA ARG A 141 -2.16 -15.44 5.29
C ARG A 141 -1.32 -14.34 4.67
N PHE A 142 -0.70 -14.68 3.55
CA PHE A 142 0.10 -13.78 2.72
C PHE A 142 -0.56 -13.71 1.35
N ASP A 143 -1.09 -12.54 0.98
CA ASP A 143 -1.63 -12.28 -0.34
C ASP A 143 -0.53 -11.61 -1.17
N THR A 144 0.11 -12.41 -2.02
CA THR A 144 1.25 -12.02 -2.86
C THR A 144 0.80 -11.61 -4.26
N ARG A 145 1.31 -10.47 -4.75
CA ARG A 145 1.09 -9.96 -6.11
C ARG A 145 2.39 -9.40 -6.69
N PHE A 146 2.56 -9.53 -7.99
CA PHE A 146 3.65 -8.90 -8.74
C PHE A 146 3.05 -7.81 -9.62
N TYR A 147 3.65 -6.62 -9.60
CA TYR A 147 3.24 -5.49 -10.41
C TYR A 147 4.41 -5.03 -11.26
N GLU A 148 4.20 -4.93 -12.57
CA GLU A 148 5.11 -4.25 -13.48
C GLU A 148 4.98 -2.74 -13.32
N GLU A 149 6.12 -2.04 -13.26
CA GLU A 149 6.12 -0.58 -13.24
C GLU A 149 5.84 -0.07 -14.65
N VAL A 150 4.63 0.45 -14.88
CA VAL A 150 4.20 1.03 -16.16
C VAL A 150 4.48 2.54 -16.27
N GLY A 151 4.83 3.18 -15.15
CA GLY A 151 5.23 4.57 -15.10
C GLY A 151 5.71 4.97 -13.71
N ARG A 152 6.54 6.01 -13.66
CA ARG A 152 7.06 6.56 -12.41
C ARG A 152 7.13 8.07 -12.52
N TRP A 153 6.59 8.74 -11.51
CA TRP A 153 6.62 10.19 -11.44
C TRP A 153 7.01 10.65 -10.04
N GLU A 154 8.03 11.50 -9.97
CA GLU A 154 8.65 11.95 -8.73
C GLU A 154 8.33 13.44 -8.48
N GLY A 155 8.10 13.80 -7.22
CA GLY A 155 8.03 15.19 -6.77
C GLY A 155 9.42 15.74 -6.44
N GLU A 156 9.50 17.01 -6.03
CA GLU A 156 10.78 17.65 -5.65
C GLU A 156 11.51 16.93 -4.49
N GLY A 157 10.78 16.18 -3.65
CA GLY A 157 11.33 15.33 -2.58
C GLY A 157 11.76 13.92 -3.01
N GLY A 158 11.84 13.63 -4.32
CA GLY A 158 11.89 12.30 -4.91
C GLY A 158 13.13 11.43 -4.69
N ARG A 159 14.05 11.76 -3.77
CA ARG A 159 15.27 10.95 -3.56
C ARG A 159 15.41 10.45 -2.13
N GLY A 160 15.57 9.13 -1.97
CA GLY A 160 15.92 8.49 -0.71
C GLY A 160 14.96 7.38 -0.26
N SER A 161 15.13 7.00 1.01
CA SER A 161 14.47 5.91 1.72
C SER A 161 12.95 5.80 1.48
N PRO A 162 12.34 4.64 1.80
CA PRO A 162 10.89 4.48 1.70
C PRO A 162 10.12 5.67 2.31
N ALA A 163 9.04 6.08 1.64
CA ALA A 163 8.18 7.12 2.18
C ALA A 163 7.61 6.65 3.52
N PRO A 164 7.44 7.53 4.53
CA PRO A 164 6.86 7.16 5.82
C PRO A 164 5.38 6.76 5.70
N PHE A 165 4.71 7.20 4.63
CA PHE A 165 3.34 6.84 4.31
C PHE A 165 3.25 6.32 2.89
N LEU A 166 2.40 5.32 2.70
CA LEU A 166 2.07 4.74 1.41
C LEU A 166 0.56 4.74 1.23
N LEU A 167 0.09 5.32 0.12
CA LEU A 167 -1.27 5.16 -0.35
C LEU A 167 -1.25 4.20 -1.54
N THR A 168 -2.08 3.15 -1.49
CA THR A 168 -2.19 2.17 -2.57
C THR A 168 -3.61 2.17 -3.11
N ALA A 169 -3.76 2.20 -4.44
CA ALA A 169 -5.04 2.06 -5.11
C ALA A 169 -4.96 0.93 -6.15
N ALA A 170 -5.95 0.03 -6.14
CA ALA A 170 -6.12 -0.98 -7.18
C ALA A 170 -7.40 -0.65 -7.93
N LEU A 171 -7.29 -0.45 -9.24
CA LEU A 171 -8.36 0.03 -10.10
C LEU A 171 -8.51 -0.93 -11.28
N ALA A 172 -9.74 -1.18 -11.70
CA ALA A 172 -10.08 -1.96 -12.88
C ALA A 172 -10.92 -1.08 -13.82
N PRO A 173 -10.27 -0.18 -14.58
CA PRO A 173 -10.99 0.72 -15.49
C PRO A 173 -11.67 -0.09 -16.59
N SER A 174 -12.76 0.45 -17.14
CA SER A 174 -13.44 -0.14 -18.30
C SER A 174 -12.72 0.13 -19.63
N ASP A 175 -11.88 1.17 -19.66
CA ASP A 175 -11.05 1.57 -20.80
C ASP A 175 -9.67 1.99 -20.28
N ASP A 176 -8.66 1.19 -20.61
CA ASP A 176 -7.28 1.42 -20.17
C ASP A 176 -6.65 2.66 -20.81
N ALA A 177 -7.00 2.97 -22.07
CA ALA A 177 -6.38 4.07 -22.80
C ALA A 177 -6.85 5.42 -22.27
N ASP A 178 -8.16 5.57 -22.05
CA ASP A 178 -8.75 6.77 -21.45
C ASP A 178 -8.25 6.95 -20.01
N PHE A 179 -8.23 5.87 -19.22
CA PHE A 179 -7.72 5.90 -17.85
C PHE A 179 -6.25 6.34 -17.80
N ASN A 180 -5.39 5.79 -18.66
CA ASN A 180 -3.98 6.14 -18.71
C ASN A 180 -3.77 7.60 -19.13
N ALA A 181 -4.54 8.10 -20.11
CA ALA A 181 -4.48 9.49 -20.54
C ALA A 181 -4.80 10.44 -19.38
N TRP A 182 -5.95 10.20 -18.71
CA TRP A 182 -6.36 10.97 -17.53
C TRP A 182 -5.34 10.89 -16.38
N TYR A 183 -4.81 9.69 -16.10
CA TYR A 183 -3.87 9.47 -15.00
C TYR A 183 -2.60 10.32 -15.19
N GLN A 184 -2.11 10.38 -16.43
CA GLN A 184 -0.90 11.12 -16.80
C GLN A 184 -1.11 12.63 -16.87
N SER A 185 -2.21 13.10 -17.49
CA SER A 185 -2.40 14.53 -17.74
C SER A 185 -3.00 15.29 -16.58
N GLU A 186 -3.81 14.63 -15.73
CA GLU A 186 -4.59 15.30 -14.70
C GLU A 186 -4.28 14.76 -13.31
N HIS A 187 -4.42 13.45 -13.11
CA HIS A 187 -4.35 12.86 -11.77
C HIS A 187 -2.98 13.04 -11.13
N PHE A 188 -1.90 12.75 -11.88
CA PHE A 188 -0.55 12.94 -11.39
C PHE A 188 -0.27 14.40 -10.98
N LEU A 189 -0.69 15.38 -11.80
CA LEU A 189 -0.47 16.80 -11.49
C LEU A 189 -1.19 17.23 -10.19
N LEU A 190 -2.32 16.62 -9.88
CA LEU A 190 -3.02 16.85 -8.62
C LEU A 190 -2.21 16.29 -7.45
N LEU A 191 -1.71 15.06 -7.57
CA LEU A 191 -0.89 14.42 -6.52
C LEU A 191 0.43 15.16 -6.30
N SER A 192 1.10 15.60 -7.36
CA SER A 192 2.40 16.26 -7.29
C SER A 192 2.37 17.61 -6.56
N ARG A 193 1.18 18.22 -6.41
CA ARG A 193 0.97 19.48 -5.69
C ARG A 193 0.73 19.28 -4.20
N ILE A 194 0.53 18.05 -3.73
CA ILE A 194 0.29 17.76 -2.32
C ILE A 194 1.59 17.97 -1.53
N PRO A 195 1.62 18.83 -0.51
CA PRO A 195 2.80 19.00 0.34
C PRO A 195 3.25 17.66 0.93
N GLY A 196 4.54 17.34 0.76
CA GLY A 196 5.11 16.07 1.23
C GLY A 196 4.95 14.90 0.25
N PHE A 197 4.31 15.09 -0.90
CA PHE A 197 4.30 14.08 -1.97
C PHE A 197 5.74 13.76 -2.40
N ARG A 198 6.07 12.46 -2.43
CA ARG A 198 7.39 11.98 -2.86
C ARG A 198 7.36 11.42 -4.28
N ARG A 199 6.46 10.47 -4.56
CA ARG A 199 6.35 9.78 -5.86
C ARG A 199 5.04 9.02 -6.00
N THR A 200 4.67 8.72 -7.24
CA THR A 200 3.70 7.68 -7.63
C THR A 200 4.34 6.75 -8.67
N ARG A 201 3.96 5.48 -8.64
CA ARG A 201 4.48 4.40 -9.47
C ARG A 201 3.51 3.22 -9.49
#